data_AF-A0A0F9T4G8-F1
#
_entry.id   AF-A0A0F9T4G8-F1
#
_cell.length_a   1.000
_cell.length_b   1.000
_cell.length_c   1.000
_cell.angle_alpha   90.00
_cell.angle_beta   90.00
_cell.angle_gamma   90.00
#
_symmetry.space_group_name_H-M   'P 1'
#
loop_
_entity.id
_entity.type
_entity.pdbx_description
1 polymer ?
#
loop_
_entity_poly.entity_id
_entity_poly.type
_entity_poly.pdbx_seq_one_letter_code
_entity_poly.pdbx_strand_id
1 'polypeptide(L)'
;MSKISEAIVTEGLKQTIADMAKYAGKDLPDPALIPTMDKITPEFSVGDLDSDDVGTGARIGAGKLPVELIPVRCWVAVFRQAGRNRGEWDWSDATLNFCMSALAGFQEGGITGKELLESVPHPWFDEAVEVLAYAIRDGGYREWNWLKGMPWSVPLGCAIRHAKAHILDGECSDKESGLSHIGHFVCNLIMLATFYDTYPEGNDFPDPRFFGND
;
A
#
# COMPACT_ATOMS: atom_id res chain seq x y z
N MET A 1 15.80 -23.93 -3.80
CA MET A 1 15.63 -22.49 -3.53
C MET A 1 17.03 -21.91 -3.39
N SER A 2 17.41 -21.01 -4.31
CA SER A 2 18.80 -20.80 -4.72
C SER A 2 19.54 -19.80 -3.82
N LYS A 3 20.85 -20.02 -3.65
CA LYS A 3 21.82 -19.21 -2.90
C LYS A 3 22.00 -17.75 -3.41
N ILE A 4 21.16 -17.32 -4.35
CA ILE A 4 21.26 -16.02 -5.03
C ILE A 4 20.45 -14.95 -4.26
N SER A 5 19.42 -15.33 -3.48
CA SER A 5 18.58 -14.38 -2.74
C SER A 5 19.23 -13.82 -1.47
N GLU A 6 20.08 -14.59 -0.78
CA GLU A 6 20.77 -14.10 0.44
C GLU A 6 21.89 -13.09 0.13
N ALA A 7 22.51 -13.18 -1.05
CA ALA A 7 23.63 -12.32 -1.47
C ALA A 7 23.18 -10.90 -1.88
N ILE A 8 21.99 -10.76 -2.49
CA ILE A 8 21.46 -9.46 -2.95
C ILE A 8 20.97 -8.63 -1.75
N VAL A 9 20.37 -9.29 -0.76
CA VAL A 9 19.95 -8.65 0.50
C VAL A 9 21.17 -8.16 1.30
N THR A 10 22.30 -8.88 1.26
CA THR A 10 23.51 -8.47 2.00
C THR A 10 24.25 -7.31 1.35
N GLU A 11 24.32 -7.19 0.03
CA GLU A 11 25.09 -6.12 -0.62
C GLU A 11 24.33 -4.78 -0.66
N GLY A 12 23.01 -4.82 -0.88
CA GLY A 12 22.16 -3.62 -0.81
C GLY A 12 22.09 -3.03 0.61
N LEU A 13 22.07 -3.89 1.64
CA LEU A 13 22.12 -3.47 3.04
C LEU A 13 23.49 -2.87 3.40
N LYS A 14 24.60 -3.46 2.91
CA LYS A 14 25.95 -2.90 3.12
C LYS A 14 26.13 -1.53 2.47
N GLN A 15 25.61 -1.33 1.25
CA GLN A 15 25.68 -0.03 0.58
C GLN A 15 24.86 1.02 1.34
N THR A 16 23.67 0.64 1.83
CA THR A 16 22.84 1.51 2.67
C THR A 16 23.53 1.87 3.98
N ILE A 17 24.18 0.92 4.65
CA ILE A 17 24.98 1.15 5.87
C ILE A 17 26.18 2.08 5.58
N ALA A 18 26.84 1.92 4.43
CA ALA A 18 27.95 2.78 4.01
C ALA A 18 27.49 4.21 3.70
N ASP A 19 26.32 4.37 3.07
CA ASP A 19 25.71 5.67 2.79
C ASP A 19 25.20 6.35 4.08
N MET A 20 24.72 5.57 5.05
CA MET A 20 24.39 6.05 6.40
C MET A 20 25.63 6.48 7.20
N ALA A 21 26.76 5.78 7.02
CA ALA A 21 28.04 6.15 7.64
C ALA A 21 28.58 7.51 7.17
N LYS A 22 28.13 8.01 6.01
CA LYS A 22 28.43 9.36 5.53
C LYS A 22 27.72 10.46 6.35
N TYR A 23 26.69 10.09 7.12
CA TYR A 23 25.88 11.00 7.94
C TYR A 23 25.89 10.66 9.45
N ALA A 24 26.47 9.52 9.86
CA ALA A 24 26.38 9.03 11.23
C ALA A 24 27.57 9.46 12.10
N GLY A 25 27.39 10.59 12.78
CA GLY A 25 28.12 10.95 14.01
C GLY A 25 27.37 10.61 15.30
N LYS A 26 26.40 9.69 15.28
CA LYS A 26 25.65 9.21 16.46
C LYS A 26 25.25 7.74 16.30
N ASP A 27 25.28 7.02 17.41
CA ASP A 27 25.10 5.56 17.54
C ASP A 27 23.84 5.00 16.85
N LEU A 28 24.01 3.91 16.09
CA LEU A 28 22.91 3.16 15.49
C LEU A 28 22.28 2.22 16.54
N PRO A 29 20.94 2.02 16.55
CA PRO A 29 20.27 1.12 17.49
C PRO A 29 20.54 -0.36 17.19
N ASP A 30 20.54 -1.17 18.26
CA ASP A 30 20.80 -2.61 18.25
C ASP A 30 19.78 -3.39 17.37
N PRO A 31 20.23 -4.16 16.37
CA PRO A 31 19.37 -4.99 15.52
C PRO A 31 18.50 -6.01 16.27
N ALA A 32 18.84 -6.34 17.51
CA ALA A 32 18.07 -7.27 18.35
C ALA A 32 16.76 -6.69 18.93
N LEU A 33 16.47 -5.40 18.72
CA LEU A 33 15.25 -4.73 19.20
C LEU A 33 14.05 -4.79 18.24
N ILE A 34 14.13 -5.55 17.14
CA ILE A 34 13.00 -5.74 16.21
C ILE A 34 12.07 -6.82 16.81
N PRO A 35 10.84 -6.50 17.23
CA PRO A 35 9.96 -7.49 17.84
C PRO A 35 9.56 -8.57 16.84
N THR A 36 9.61 -9.84 17.26
CA THR A 36 9.02 -10.94 16.51
C THR A 36 7.50 -10.83 16.55
N MET A 37 6.85 -10.67 15.40
CA MET A 37 5.39 -10.66 15.30
C MET A 37 4.86 -12.08 15.45
N ASP A 38 4.28 -12.38 16.62
CA ASP A 38 3.46 -13.56 16.81
C ASP A 38 2.14 -13.46 16.01
N LYS A 39 1.56 -14.62 15.67
CA LYS A 39 0.37 -14.77 14.83
C LYS A 39 -0.84 -14.03 15.40
N ILE A 40 -1.23 -12.94 14.74
CA ILE A 40 -2.43 -12.16 15.04
C ILE A 40 -3.66 -12.91 14.49
N THR A 41 -4.67 -13.12 15.32
CA THR A 41 -6.01 -13.58 14.91
C THR A 41 -6.69 -12.51 14.06
N PRO A 42 -7.41 -12.85 12.98
CA PRO A 42 -8.07 -11.86 12.13
C PRO A 42 -9.26 -11.23 12.87
N GLU A 43 -9.01 -10.13 13.58
CA GLU A 43 -10.06 -9.21 14.04
C GLU A 43 -10.37 -8.20 12.92
N PHE A 44 -11.65 -7.82 12.81
CA PHE A 44 -12.05 -6.71 11.96
C PHE A 44 -11.38 -5.45 12.46
N SER A 45 -10.62 -4.78 11.58
CA SER A 45 -9.95 -3.53 11.94
C SER A 45 -10.90 -2.34 11.89
N VAL A 46 -11.94 -2.39 11.05
CA VAL A 46 -12.96 -1.35 10.87
C VAL A 46 -14.27 -1.92 10.32
N GLY A 47 -15.36 -1.18 10.53
CA GLY A 47 -16.68 -1.37 9.92
C GLY A 47 -17.54 -2.46 10.55
N ASP A 48 -18.70 -2.71 9.93
CA ASP A 48 -19.68 -3.68 10.37
C ASP A 48 -20.14 -4.50 9.17
N LEU A 49 -19.87 -5.80 9.20
CA LEU A 49 -20.35 -6.68 8.14
C LEU A 49 -21.86 -6.78 8.17
N ASP A 50 -22.56 -6.66 9.29
CA ASP A 50 -24.01 -6.92 9.37
C ASP A 50 -24.88 -5.68 9.12
N SER A 51 -24.26 -4.50 8.96
CA SER A 51 -24.95 -3.27 8.57
C SER A 51 -24.87 -3.03 7.05
N ASP A 52 -25.87 -2.33 6.52
CA ASP A 52 -25.87 -1.79 5.15
C ASP A 52 -25.83 -0.25 5.14
N ASP A 53 -25.62 0.38 6.31
CA ASP A 53 -25.53 1.84 6.42
C ASP A 53 -24.25 2.37 5.77
N VAL A 54 -24.31 3.60 5.28
CA VAL A 54 -23.13 4.33 4.78
C VAL A 54 -22.10 4.50 5.90
N GLY A 55 -20.82 4.33 5.58
CA GLY A 55 -19.68 4.36 6.49
C GLY A 55 -19.39 3.02 7.19
N THR A 56 -20.19 1.97 6.95
CA THR A 56 -20.03 0.67 7.62
C THR A 56 -19.22 -0.35 6.84
N GLY A 57 -18.54 0.04 5.76
CA GLY A 57 -17.68 -0.84 4.98
C GLY A 57 -16.66 -1.54 5.88
N ALA A 58 -16.76 -2.87 5.97
CA ALA A 58 -15.93 -3.64 6.89
C ALA A 58 -14.62 -4.08 6.25
N ARG A 59 -13.56 -4.16 7.05
CA ARG A 59 -12.26 -4.67 6.60
C ARG A 59 -11.52 -5.40 7.72
N ILE A 60 -11.17 -6.65 7.43
CA ILE A 60 -10.30 -7.50 8.25
C ILE A 60 -8.85 -7.04 8.06
N GLY A 61 -8.12 -6.88 9.16
CA GLY A 61 -6.71 -6.48 9.08
C GLY A 61 -6.07 -6.07 10.39
N ALA A 62 -6.59 -6.53 11.53
CA ALA A 62 -6.01 -6.26 12.84
C ALA A 62 -4.51 -6.61 12.90
N GLY A 63 -3.77 -5.76 13.62
CA GLY A 63 -2.33 -5.94 13.89
C GLY A 63 -1.37 -5.61 12.74
N LYS A 64 -1.86 -5.17 11.57
CA LYS A 64 -1.00 -4.61 10.51
C LYS A 64 -0.49 -3.22 10.93
N LEU A 65 0.80 -2.94 10.70
CA LEU A 65 1.36 -1.61 10.99
C LEU A 65 0.67 -0.52 10.16
N PRO A 66 0.41 0.67 10.76
CA PRO A 66 -0.29 1.76 10.11
C PRO A 66 0.68 2.56 9.20
N VAL A 67 1.06 1.97 8.07
CA VAL A 67 2.00 2.55 7.10
C VAL A 67 1.51 3.86 6.48
N GLU A 68 0.20 4.09 6.50
CA GLU A 68 -0.49 5.31 6.07
C GLU A 68 -0.18 6.54 6.92
N LEU A 69 0.39 6.37 8.12
CA LEU A 69 0.90 7.48 8.93
C LEU A 69 2.15 8.14 8.32
N ILE A 70 2.78 7.49 7.34
CA ILE A 70 3.84 8.07 6.53
C ILE A 70 3.20 8.57 5.22
N PRO A 71 3.36 9.86 4.86
CA PRO A 71 2.79 10.40 3.62
C PRO A 71 3.22 9.60 2.39
N VAL A 72 2.32 9.43 1.43
CA VAL A 72 2.58 8.60 0.23
C VAL A 72 3.79 9.11 -0.54
N ARG A 73 4.01 10.44 -0.60
CA ARG A 73 5.20 11.06 -1.21
C ARG A 73 6.51 10.48 -0.67
N CYS A 74 6.57 10.15 0.63
CA CYS A 74 7.76 9.62 1.28
C CYS A 74 8.02 8.18 0.81
N TRP A 75 6.96 7.37 0.66
CA TRP A 75 7.06 6.04 0.08
C TRP A 75 7.53 6.08 -1.38
N VAL A 76 7.00 7.01 -2.19
CA VAL A 76 7.45 7.21 -3.58
C VAL A 76 8.95 7.52 -3.64
N ALA A 77 9.46 8.36 -2.73
CA ALA A 77 10.89 8.66 -2.67
C ALA A 77 11.75 7.42 -2.38
N VAL A 78 11.31 6.59 -1.43
CA VAL A 78 11.97 5.32 -1.08
C VAL A 78 11.91 4.32 -2.24
N PHE A 79 10.77 4.20 -2.91
CA PHE A 79 10.60 3.31 -4.06
C PHE A 79 11.52 3.69 -5.21
N ARG A 80 11.57 4.98 -5.58
CA ARG A 80 12.51 5.51 -6.57
C ARG A 80 13.97 5.23 -6.21
N GLN A 81 14.33 5.34 -4.93
CA GLN A 81 15.68 4.98 -4.48
C GLN A 81 15.95 3.48 -4.65
N ALA A 82 15.01 2.62 -4.26
CA ALA A 82 15.13 1.17 -4.42
C ALA A 82 15.34 0.79 -5.90
N GLY A 83 14.58 1.42 -6.80
CA GLY A 83 14.75 1.27 -8.25
C GLY A 83 16.14 1.58 -8.76
N ARG A 84 16.65 2.76 -8.39
CA ARG A 84 18.01 3.17 -8.77
C ARG A 84 19.07 2.19 -8.30
N ASN A 85 18.90 1.58 -7.13
CA ASN A 85 19.85 0.61 -6.58
C ASN A 85 19.79 -0.75 -7.28
N ARG A 86 18.65 -1.13 -7.86
CA ARG A 86 18.49 -2.38 -8.62
C ARG A 86 19.02 -2.31 -10.06
N GLY A 87 19.31 -1.12 -10.57
CA GLY A 87 19.88 -0.90 -11.90
C GLY A 87 18.83 -0.65 -12.98
N GLU A 88 17.73 -1.40 -13.00
CA GLU A 88 16.59 -1.17 -13.90
C GLU A 88 15.26 -1.51 -13.22
N TRP A 89 14.23 -0.71 -13.54
CA TRP A 89 12.84 -1.04 -13.26
C TRP A 89 12.25 -1.81 -14.42
N ASP A 90 11.56 -2.91 -14.11
CA ASP A 90 10.66 -3.49 -15.09
C ASP A 90 9.41 -2.62 -15.28
N TRP A 91 8.57 -3.02 -16.23
CA TRP A 91 7.36 -2.26 -16.55
C TRP A 91 6.41 -2.17 -15.36
N SER A 92 6.28 -3.22 -14.54
CA SER A 92 5.43 -3.23 -13.34
C SER A 92 5.93 -2.26 -12.28
N ASP A 93 7.23 -2.28 -11.97
CA ASP A 93 7.87 -1.38 -11.00
C ASP A 93 7.65 0.09 -11.39
N ALA A 94 7.93 0.42 -12.65
CA ALA A 94 7.79 1.79 -13.16
C ALA A 94 6.34 2.28 -13.13
N THR A 95 5.42 1.42 -13.54
CA THR A 95 3.99 1.73 -13.59
C THR A 95 3.40 1.85 -12.18
N LEU A 96 3.81 0.98 -11.25
CA LEU A 96 3.33 1.00 -9.88
C LEU A 96 3.85 2.26 -9.16
N ASN A 97 5.10 2.65 -9.39
CA ASN A 97 5.62 3.90 -8.86
C ASN A 97 4.90 5.14 -9.45
N PHE A 98 4.48 5.09 -10.72
CA PHE A 98 3.65 6.15 -11.31
C PHE A 98 2.29 6.24 -10.62
N CYS A 99 1.60 5.11 -10.43
CA CYS A 99 0.34 5.05 -9.68
C CYS A 99 0.50 5.55 -8.24
N MET A 100 1.60 5.19 -7.56
CA MET A 100 1.93 5.69 -6.22
C MET A 100 2.16 7.21 -6.20
N SER A 101 2.69 7.78 -7.27
CA SER A 101 2.85 9.24 -7.41
C SER A 101 1.49 9.93 -7.58
N ALA A 102 0.58 9.33 -8.36
CA ALA A 102 -0.80 9.80 -8.46
C ALA A 102 -1.54 9.69 -7.11
N LEU A 103 -1.36 8.57 -6.39
CA LEU A 103 -1.92 8.38 -5.05
C LEU A 103 -1.41 9.43 -4.04
N ALA A 104 -0.15 9.88 -4.16
CA ALA A 104 0.35 11.00 -3.37
C ALA A 104 -0.38 12.30 -3.70
N GLY A 105 -0.52 12.62 -4.99
CA GLY A 105 -1.30 13.77 -5.44
C GLY A 105 -2.75 13.72 -4.94
N PHE A 106 -3.35 12.53 -4.90
CA PHE A 106 -4.72 12.33 -4.39
C PHE A 106 -4.78 12.56 -2.87
N GLN A 107 -3.86 11.98 -2.09
CA GLN A 107 -3.76 12.20 -0.64
C GLN A 107 -3.63 13.70 -0.30
N GLU A 108 -2.96 14.45 -1.17
CA GLU A 108 -2.64 15.86 -0.98
C GLU A 108 -3.71 16.81 -1.55
N GLY A 109 -4.80 16.27 -2.11
CA GLY A 109 -5.86 17.07 -2.71
C GLY A 109 -5.47 17.76 -4.02
N GLY A 110 -4.37 17.33 -4.65
CA GLY A 110 -3.89 17.85 -5.93
C GLY A 110 -4.56 17.22 -7.15
N ILE A 111 -5.18 16.04 -7.01
CA ILE A 111 -5.95 15.38 -8.06
C ILE A 111 -7.26 14.77 -7.52
N THR A 112 -8.20 14.56 -8.41
CA THR A 112 -9.51 13.93 -8.19
C THR A 112 -9.44 12.40 -8.17
N GLY A 113 -10.51 11.73 -7.74
CA GLY A 113 -10.63 10.27 -7.84
C GLY A 113 -10.56 9.74 -9.27
N LYS A 114 -11.11 10.49 -10.24
CA LYS A 114 -11.03 10.15 -11.67
C LYS A 114 -9.59 10.15 -12.17
N GLU A 115 -8.83 11.20 -11.86
CA GLU A 115 -7.42 11.33 -12.27
C GLU A 115 -6.54 10.24 -11.60
N LEU A 116 -6.88 9.84 -10.37
CA LEU A 116 -6.23 8.70 -9.72
C LEU A 116 -6.42 7.41 -10.53
N LEU A 117 -7.64 7.11 -10.99
CA LEU A 117 -7.90 5.91 -11.80
C LEU A 117 -7.31 5.97 -13.21
N GLU A 118 -7.22 7.15 -13.80
CA GLU A 118 -6.55 7.35 -15.09
C GLU A 118 -5.04 7.02 -15.04
N SER A 119 -4.45 6.93 -13.83
CA SER A 119 -3.08 6.47 -13.66
C SER A 119 -2.90 4.94 -13.80
N VAL A 120 -4.00 4.17 -13.70
CA VAL A 120 -3.97 2.71 -13.65
C VAL A 120 -4.10 2.10 -15.05
N PRO A 121 -3.19 1.21 -15.49
CA PRO A 121 -3.33 0.50 -16.75
C PRO A 121 -4.53 -0.44 -16.75
N HIS A 122 -5.25 -0.49 -17.88
CA HIS A 122 -6.40 -1.37 -18.07
C HIS A 122 -6.16 -2.84 -17.64
N PRO A 123 -5.04 -3.52 -17.99
CA PRO A 123 -4.85 -4.91 -17.60
C PRO A 123 -4.86 -5.18 -16.09
N TRP A 124 -4.54 -4.18 -15.26
CA TRP A 124 -4.53 -4.35 -13.81
C TRP A 124 -5.93 -4.35 -13.20
N PHE A 125 -6.95 -3.90 -13.93
CA PHE A 125 -8.34 -4.04 -13.49
C PHE A 125 -8.78 -5.50 -13.47
N ASP A 126 -8.28 -6.34 -14.38
CA ASP A 126 -8.61 -7.77 -14.38
C ASP A 126 -8.10 -8.44 -13.08
N GLU A 127 -6.88 -8.10 -12.64
CA GLU A 127 -6.32 -8.57 -11.36
C GLU A 127 -7.12 -8.06 -10.16
N ALA A 128 -7.61 -6.82 -10.20
CA ALA A 128 -8.44 -6.26 -9.15
C ALA A 128 -9.81 -6.98 -9.05
N VAL A 129 -10.39 -7.37 -10.19
CA VAL A 129 -11.63 -8.17 -10.21
C VAL A 129 -11.42 -9.52 -9.54
N GLU A 130 -10.28 -10.18 -9.78
CA GLU A 130 -9.95 -11.45 -9.10
C GLU A 130 -9.87 -11.30 -7.58
N VAL A 131 -9.26 -10.21 -7.10
CA VAL A 131 -9.16 -9.91 -5.66
C VAL A 131 -10.53 -9.62 -5.05
N LEU A 132 -11.38 -8.83 -5.71
CA LEU A 132 -12.75 -8.58 -5.24
C LEU A 132 -13.59 -9.87 -5.22
N ALA A 133 -13.44 -10.73 -6.23
CA ALA A 133 -14.10 -12.04 -6.27
C ALA A 133 -13.62 -12.96 -5.14
N TYR A 134 -12.32 -12.98 -4.85
CA TYR A 134 -11.77 -13.70 -3.70
C TYR A 134 -12.30 -13.16 -2.37
N ALA A 135 -12.40 -11.83 -2.21
CA ALA A 135 -12.94 -11.23 -1.00
C ALA A 135 -14.35 -11.74 -0.70
N ILE A 136 -15.18 -11.90 -1.72
CA ILE A 136 -16.53 -12.46 -1.58
C ILE A 136 -16.49 -13.96 -1.28
N ARG A 137 -15.72 -14.73 -2.06
CA ARG A 137 -15.71 -16.20 -2.00
C ARG A 137 -15.05 -16.74 -0.73
N ASP A 138 -13.90 -16.19 -0.37
CA ASP A 138 -13.02 -16.70 0.69
C ASP A 138 -12.72 -15.67 1.79
N GLY A 139 -12.83 -14.37 1.48
CA GLY A 139 -12.55 -13.29 2.44
C GLY A 139 -13.67 -13.02 3.44
N GLY A 140 -14.83 -13.66 3.30
CA GLY A 140 -15.97 -13.51 4.20
C GLY A 140 -16.74 -12.19 4.03
N TYR A 141 -16.53 -11.47 2.94
CA TYR A 141 -17.24 -10.22 2.65
C TYR A 141 -18.51 -10.46 1.84
N ARG A 142 -19.54 -9.64 2.06
CA ARG A 142 -20.67 -9.55 1.13
C ARG A 142 -20.28 -8.80 -0.14
N GLU A 143 -20.98 -9.07 -1.23
CA GLU A 143 -20.91 -8.26 -2.45
C GLU A 143 -21.10 -6.78 -2.11
N TRP A 144 -20.31 -5.91 -2.75
CA TRP A 144 -20.38 -4.46 -2.56
C TRP A 144 -20.13 -3.96 -1.12
N ASN A 145 -19.64 -4.79 -0.19
CA ASN A 145 -19.34 -4.36 1.19
C ASN A 145 -18.49 -3.07 1.25
N TRP A 146 -17.49 -2.96 0.37
CA TRP A 146 -16.60 -1.80 0.34
C TRP A 146 -17.31 -0.51 -0.10
N LEU A 147 -18.35 -0.60 -0.94
CA LEU A 147 -19.05 0.54 -1.52
C LEU A 147 -19.78 1.38 -0.46
N LYS A 148 -20.07 0.76 0.70
CA LYS A 148 -20.64 1.45 1.86
C LYS A 148 -19.73 2.56 2.39
N GLY A 149 -18.44 2.57 2.06
CA GLY A 149 -17.49 3.56 2.56
C GLY A 149 -16.86 3.17 3.89
N MET A 150 -15.64 3.61 4.09
CA MET A 150 -14.84 3.46 5.32
C MET A 150 -13.85 4.64 5.40
N PRO A 151 -13.14 4.87 6.52
CA PRO A 151 -12.11 5.90 6.57
C PRO A 151 -11.08 5.71 5.44
N TRP A 152 -10.75 6.76 4.70
CA TRP A 152 -9.91 6.69 3.50
C TRP A 152 -8.49 6.18 3.79
N SER A 153 -8.00 6.40 5.02
CA SER A 153 -6.74 5.85 5.52
C SER A 153 -6.66 4.33 5.44
N VAL A 154 -7.80 3.62 5.49
CA VAL A 154 -7.87 2.16 5.45
C VAL A 154 -7.43 1.60 4.08
N PRO A 155 -8.10 1.94 2.95
CA PRO A 155 -7.62 1.52 1.64
C PRO A 155 -6.27 2.14 1.29
N LEU A 156 -5.96 3.36 1.73
CA LEU A 156 -4.65 3.97 1.55
C LEU A 156 -3.53 3.10 2.13
N GLY A 157 -3.64 2.72 3.41
CA GLY A 157 -2.65 1.87 4.07
C GLY A 157 -2.53 0.49 3.43
N CYS A 158 -3.63 -0.04 2.91
CA CYS A 158 -3.64 -1.31 2.18
C CYS A 158 -2.88 -1.21 0.86
N ALA A 159 -3.15 -0.16 0.06
CA ALA A 159 -2.44 0.12 -1.17
C ALA A 159 -0.92 0.24 -0.92
N ILE A 160 -0.51 1.02 0.10
CA ILE A 160 0.90 1.20 0.45
C ILE A 160 1.55 -0.14 0.81
N ARG A 161 0.91 -1.00 1.61
CA ARG A 161 1.47 -2.31 1.99
C ARG A 161 1.71 -3.21 0.79
N HIS A 162 0.78 -3.27 -0.15
CA HIS A 162 0.93 -4.08 -1.36
C HIS A 162 1.97 -3.51 -2.32
N ALA A 163 2.01 -2.18 -2.49
CA ALA A 163 3.05 -1.54 -3.28
C ALA A 163 4.44 -1.75 -2.66
N LYS A 164 4.56 -1.67 -1.33
CA LYS A 164 5.78 -1.97 -0.59
C LYS A 164 6.22 -3.42 -0.77
N ALA A 165 5.31 -4.38 -0.63
CA ALA A 165 5.62 -5.80 -0.77
C ALA A 165 6.13 -6.13 -2.19
N HIS A 166 5.51 -5.53 -3.21
CA HIS A 166 5.98 -5.67 -4.59
C HIS A 166 7.33 -4.99 -4.82
N ILE A 167 7.43 -3.69 -4.56
CA ILE A 167 8.61 -2.90 -4.93
C ILE A 167 9.79 -3.19 -3.99
N LEU A 168 9.61 -3.25 -2.68
CA LEU A 168 10.74 -3.37 -1.75
C LEU A 168 11.07 -4.83 -1.43
N ASP A 169 10.05 -5.66 -1.23
CA ASP A 169 10.25 -7.05 -0.80
C ASP A 169 10.36 -8.02 -2.00
N GLY A 170 10.02 -7.56 -3.22
CA GLY A 170 10.10 -8.35 -4.45
C GLY A 170 9.03 -9.45 -4.54
N GLU A 171 7.92 -9.30 -3.81
CA GLU A 171 6.83 -10.27 -3.78
C GLU A 171 5.86 -10.01 -4.94
N CYS A 172 5.50 -11.06 -5.69
CA CYS A 172 4.48 -10.95 -6.75
C CYS A 172 3.06 -11.13 -6.22
N SER A 173 2.90 -11.99 -5.22
CA SER A 173 1.60 -12.45 -4.73
C SER A 173 1.50 -12.31 -3.22
N ASP A 174 0.30 -11.94 -2.77
CA ASP A 174 -0.07 -11.85 -1.37
C ASP A 174 -0.10 -13.23 -0.70
N LYS A 175 0.44 -13.30 0.51
CA LYS A 175 0.57 -14.56 1.27
C LYS A 175 -0.76 -15.04 1.85
N GLU A 176 -1.71 -14.13 2.08
CA GLU A 176 -3.02 -14.48 2.65
C GLU A 176 -3.94 -15.03 1.54
N SER A 177 -3.99 -14.36 0.38
CA SER A 177 -4.90 -14.76 -0.71
C SER A 177 -4.27 -15.58 -1.83
N GLY A 178 -2.95 -15.55 -1.99
CA GLY A 178 -2.24 -16.11 -3.15
C GLY A 178 -2.39 -15.29 -4.44
N LEU A 179 -3.06 -14.14 -4.40
CA LEU A 179 -3.33 -13.28 -5.56
C LEU A 179 -2.32 -12.14 -5.71
N SER A 180 -2.29 -11.50 -6.87
CA SER A 180 -1.35 -10.43 -7.20
C SER A 180 -1.40 -9.26 -6.22
N HIS A 181 -0.22 -8.79 -5.79
CA HIS A 181 -0.11 -7.53 -5.05
C HIS A 181 -0.56 -6.31 -5.87
N ILE A 182 -0.39 -6.34 -7.19
CA ILE A 182 -0.88 -5.27 -8.08
C ILE A 182 -2.41 -5.26 -8.08
N GLY A 183 -3.06 -6.42 -8.19
CA GLY A 183 -4.52 -6.52 -8.07
C GLY A 183 -5.04 -5.95 -6.75
N HIS A 184 -4.42 -6.32 -5.62
CA HIS A 184 -4.79 -5.77 -4.31
C HIS A 184 -4.56 -4.25 -4.24
N PHE A 185 -3.44 -3.75 -4.76
CA PHE A 185 -3.16 -2.32 -4.84
C PHE A 185 -4.26 -1.58 -5.61
N VAL A 186 -4.62 -2.06 -6.81
CA VAL A 186 -5.63 -1.43 -7.67
C VAL A 186 -7.03 -1.48 -7.05
N CYS A 187 -7.43 -2.55 -6.37
CA CYS A 187 -8.69 -2.59 -5.62
C CYS A 187 -8.83 -1.40 -4.67
N ASN A 188 -7.76 -1.04 -3.97
CA ASN A 188 -7.78 0.06 -3.01
C ASN A 188 -7.84 1.44 -3.70
N LEU A 189 -7.22 1.59 -4.88
CA LEU A 189 -7.38 2.80 -5.69
C LEU A 189 -8.82 2.96 -6.19
N ILE A 190 -9.46 1.87 -6.61
CA ILE A 190 -10.88 1.86 -7.00
C ILE A 190 -11.77 2.31 -5.84
N MET A 191 -11.53 1.80 -4.64
CA MET A 191 -12.26 2.21 -3.43
C MET A 191 -12.09 3.71 -3.16
N LEU A 192 -10.84 4.20 -3.10
CA LEU A 192 -10.53 5.61 -2.85
C LEU A 192 -11.16 6.54 -3.89
N ALA A 193 -11.01 6.21 -5.17
CA ALA A 193 -11.57 6.99 -6.26
C ALA A 193 -13.10 7.01 -6.23
N THR A 194 -13.73 5.92 -5.82
CA THR A 194 -15.19 5.87 -5.64
C THR A 194 -15.63 6.71 -4.44
N PHE A 195 -14.93 6.59 -3.30
CA PHE A 195 -15.25 7.34 -2.09
C PHE A 195 -15.11 8.85 -2.28
N TYR A 196 -14.22 9.29 -3.17
CA TYR A 196 -14.10 10.68 -3.56
C TYR A 196 -15.46 11.30 -3.94
N ASP A 197 -16.29 10.55 -4.67
CA ASP A 197 -17.61 11.01 -5.11
C ASP A 197 -18.75 10.58 -4.17
N THR A 198 -18.64 9.39 -3.54
CA THR A 198 -19.78 8.77 -2.83
C THR A 198 -19.68 8.82 -1.31
N TYR A 199 -18.51 9.09 -0.74
CA TYR A 199 -18.27 9.13 0.70
C TYR A 199 -17.12 10.10 1.09
N PRO A 200 -17.22 11.39 0.70
CA PRO A 200 -16.20 12.39 1.01
C PRO A 200 -16.03 12.67 2.52
N GLU A 201 -17.07 12.45 3.33
CA GLU A 201 -17.02 12.56 4.78
C GLU A 201 -16.12 11.51 5.44
N GLY A 202 -15.76 10.44 4.71
CA GLY A 202 -14.79 9.44 5.13
C GLY A 202 -13.33 9.87 4.97
N ASN A 203 -13.06 11.04 4.39
CA ASN A 203 -11.70 11.52 4.19
C ASN A 203 -11.07 11.93 5.54
N ASP A 204 -10.17 11.10 6.03
CA ASP A 204 -9.38 11.28 7.24
C ASP A 204 -7.89 11.53 6.94
N PHE A 205 -7.56 11.94 5.71
CA PHE A 205 -6.19 12.30 5.36
C PHE A 205 -5.72 13.57 6.09
N PRO A 206 -4.40 13.72 6.32
CA PRO A 206 -3.85 14.95 6.85
C PRO A 206 -4.19 16.15 5.96
N ASP A 207 -4.43 17.30 6.58
CA ASP A 207 -4.67 18.55 5.86
C ASP A 207 -3.50 18.85 4.89
N PRO A 208 -3.79 19.12 3.60
CA PRO A 208 -2.78 19.38 2.60
C PRO A 208 -1.71 20.42 2.97
N ARG A 209 -2.04 21.38 3.83
CA ARG A 209 -1.08 22.39 4.30
C ARG A 209 0.13 21.81 5.04
N PHE A 210 0.03 20.58 5.55
CA PHE A 210 1.13 19.92 6.28
C PHE A 210 2.11 19.19 5.37
N PHE A 211 1.86 19.17 4.07
CA PHE A 211 2.65 18.44 3.09
C PHE A 211 3.72 19.26 2.38
N GLY A 212 3.75 20.58 2.64
CA GLY A 212 4.66 21.52 1.99
C GLY A 212 4.22 21.87 0.57
N ASN A 213 4.55 23.08 0.12
CA ASN A 213 4.47 23.43 -1.28
C ASN A 213 5.90 23.25 -1.82
N ASP A 214 6.12 22.24 -2.66
CA ASP A 214 7.35 22.16 -3.47
C ASP A 214 7.36 23.27 -4.54
#